data_AF-A0A7Y4QFS2-F1
#
_entry.id   AF-A0A7Y4QFS2-F1
#
_cell.length_a   1.000
_cell.length_b   1.000
_cell.length_c   1.000
_cell.angle_alpha   90.00
_cell.angle_beta   90.00
_cell.angle_gamma   90.00
#
_symmetry.space_group_name_H-M   'P 1'
#
loop_
_entity.id
_entity.type
_entity.pdbx_description
1 polymer ?
#
loop_
_entity_poly.entity_id
_entity_poly.type
_entity_poly.pdbx_seq_one_letter_code
_entity_poly.pdbx_strand_id
1 'polypeptide(L)'
;DLNIDHQLTFRAVLTATRPMKSSTVKMVYGYEVRSSTEWAFKQFAPAFTPTTFCDVSATVEKKIKAMEMYEGEARKFPHPRSAEALKATAQYWGSVAGLAAAEPFQLIREVC
;
A
#
# COMPACT_ATOMS: atom_id res chain seq x y z
N ASP A 1 -7.34 8.66 0.92
CA ASP A 1 -7.35 8.00 -0.39
C ASP A 1 -8.37 8.71 -1.28
N LEU A 2 -8.10 8.90 -2.57
CA LEU A 2 -9.00 9.61 -3.50
C LEU A 2 -10.25 8.79 -3.85
N ASN A 3 -10.13 7.46 -3.87
CA ASN A 3 -11.20 6.54 -4.24
C ASN A 3 -12.10 6.25 -3.02
N ILE A 4 -13.40 6.53 -3.15
CA ILE A 4 -14.40 6.28 -2.11
C ILE A 4 -14.48 4.79 -1.73
N ASP A 5 -14.27 3.88 -2.69
CA ASP A 5 -14.35 2.45 -2.43
C ASP A 5 -13.22 1.99 -1.51
N HIS A 6 -12.02 2.57 -1.64
CA HIS A 6 -10.90 2.30 -0.72
C HIS A 6 -11.24 2.78 0.70
N GLN A 7 -11.86 3.95 0.82
CA GLN A 7 -12.28 4.51 2.11
C GLN A 7 -13.35 3.65 2.79
N LEU A 8 -14.36 3.21 2.04
CA LEU A 8 -15.42 2.34 2.55
C LEU A 8 -14.88 0.95 2.90
N THR A 9 -14.01 0.38 2.07
CA THR A 9 -13.33 -0.89 2.36
C THR A 9 -12.52 -0.81 3.64
N PHE A 10 -11.73 0.26 3.82
CA PHE A 10 -11.00 0.48 5.06
C PHE A 10 -11.92 0.49 6.29
N ARG A 11 -13.02 1.26 6.25
CA ARG A 11 -14.01 1.32 7.34
C ARG A 11 -14.68 -0.03 7.60
N ALA A 12 -14.99 -0.79 6.54
CA ALA A 12 -15.56 -2.13 6.64
C ALA A 12 -14.58 -3.10 7.31
N VAL A 13 -13.30 -3.07 6.92
CA VAL A 13 -12.25 -3.90 7.53
C VAL A 13 -12.08 -3.59 9.02
N LEU A 14 -12.09 -2.32 9.44
CA LEU A 14 -12.05 -1.97 10.87
C LEU A 14 -13.24 -2.54 11.65
N THR A 15 -14.42 -2.53 11.04
CA THR A 15 -15.63 -3.11 11.65
C THR A 15 -15.55 -4.64 11.73
N ALA A 16 -15.11 -5.31 10.66
CA ALA A 16 -14.98 -6.75 10.61
C ALA A 16 -13.88 -7.29 11.53
N THR A 17 -12.83 -6.51 11.76
CA THR A 17 -11.64 -6.90 12.52
C THR A 17 -11.62 -6.33 13.95
N ARG A 18 -12.78 -6.00 14.52
CA ARG A 18 -12.85 -5.51 15.91
C ARG A 18 -12.13 -6.47 16.87
N PRO A 19 -11.32 -5.96 17.81
CA PRO A 19 -10.52 -6.78 18.72
C PRO A 19 -11.35 -7.34 19.88
N MET A 20 -12.34 -8.19 19.56
CA MET A 20 -13.15 -8.90 20.55
C MET A 20 -12.40 -10.11 21.11
N LYS A 21 -12.84 -10.66 22.26
CA LYS A 21 -12.20 -11.80 22.95
C LYS A 21 -11.96 -13.02 22.04
N SER A 22 -12.84 -13.29 21.08
CA SER A 22 -12.73 -14.40 20.12
C SER A 22 -12.08 -14.01 18.79
N SER A 23 -11.59 -12.78 18.63
CA SER A 23 -11.00 -12.30 17.39
C SER A 23 -9.64 -12.97 17.13
N THR A 24 -9.50 -13.54 15.95
CA THR A 24 -8.25 -14.15 15.47
C THR A 24 -7.34 -13.15 14.76
N VAL A 25 -7.84 -11.95 14.41
CA VAL A 25 -7.09 -10.95 13.66
C VAL A 25 -6.23 -10.11 14.61
N LYS A 26 -4.93 -10.45 14.65
CA LYS A 26 -3.94 -9.79 15.52
C LYS A 26 -3.44 -8.47 14.97
N MET A 27 -3.27 -8.35 13.65
CA MET A 27 -2.73 -7.15 13.02
C MET A 27 -3.61 -6.67 11.87
N VAL A 28 -3.75 -5.35 11.76
CA VAL A 28 -4.40 -4.67 10.64
C VAL A 28 -3.45 -3.61 10.10
N TYR A 29 -3.14 -3.71 8.82
CA TYR A 29 -2.29 -2.77 8.10
C TYR A 29 -3.08 -2.07 6.99
N GLY A 30 -2.77 -0.81 6.76
CA GLY A 30 -3.13 -0.08 5.54
C GLY A 30 -1.92 0.01 4.61
N TYR A 31 -2.16 0.16 3.32
CA TYR A 31 -1.11 0.29 2.28
C TYR A 31 -1.43 1.43 1.31
N GLU A 32 -0.43 1.89 0.57
CA GLU A 32 -0.61 2.88 -0.48
C GLU A 32 -1.19 2.27 -1.76
N VAL A 33 -2.10 2.97 -2.42
CA VAL A 33 -2.63 2.57 -3.73
C VAL A 33 -2.13 3.53 -4.79
N ARG A 34 -1.43 3.00 -5.79
CA ARG A 34 -0.90 3.79 -6.92
C ARG A 34 -2.02 4.42 -7.72
N SER A 35 -1.79 5.64 -8.19
CA SER A 35 -2.77 6.55 -8.81
C SER A 35 -3.97 6.88 -7.92
N SER A 36 -3.78 6.83 -6.59
CA SER A 36 -4.80 7.29 -5.63
C SER A 36 -4.15 7.99 -4.43
N THR A 37 -3.27 7.32 -3.70
CA THR A 37 -2.65 7.87 -2.49
C THR A 37 -1.82 9.11 -2.77
N GLU A 38 -1.03 9.10 -3.85
CA GLU A 38 -0.20 10.22 -4.28
C GLU A 38 -1.01 11.35 -4.94
N TRP A 39 -2.10 11.01 -5.64
CA TRP A 39 -3.01 11.99 -6.26
C TRP A 39 -4.05 12.54 -5.28
N ALA A 40 -4.13 12.02 -4.07
CA ALA A 40 -4.88 12.63 -2.98
C ALA A 40 -4.22 13.94 -2.48
N PHE A 41 -2.96 14.23 -2.87
CA PHE A 41 -2.21 15.46 -2.51
C PHE A 41 -2.30 15.84 -1.02
N LYS A 42 -2.41 14.83 -0.15
CA LYS A 42 -2.65 14.96 1.31
C LYS A 42 -3.84 15.87 1.69
N GLN A 43 -4.80 16.06 0.78
CA GLN A 43 -6.00 16.86 1.02
C GLN A 43 -7.09 16.11 1.81
N PHE A 44 -6.96 14.78 1.90
CA PHE A 44 -7.92 13.92 2.59
C PHE A 44 -7.34 13.35 3.88
N ALA A 45 -8.15 13.31 4.93
CA ALA A 45 -7.76 12.82 6.24
C ALA A 45 -8.45 11.48 6.59
N PRO A 46 -7.76 10.57 7.31
CA PRO A 46 -6.32 10.64 7.61
C PRO A 46 -5.49 10.40 6.34
N ALA A 47 -4.35 11.09 6.25
CA ALA A 47 -3.36 10.83 5.21
C ALA A 47 -2.63 9.51 5.50
N PHE A 48 -2.14 8.85 4.44
CA PHE A 48 -1.29 7.67 4.60
C PHE A 48 0.06 8.06 5.20
N THR A 49 0.39 7.46 6.34
CA THR A 49 1.64 7.70 7.10
C THR A 49 2.26 6.36 7.46
N PRO A 50 3.10 5.78 6.58
CA PRO A 50 3.64 4.44 6.80
C PRO A 50 4.62 4.41 7.97
N THR A 51 4.55 3.34 8.74
CA THR A 51 5.37 3.07 9.93
C THR A 51 6.08 1.72 9.86
N THR A 52 5.67 0.87 8.92
CA THR A 52 6.14 -0.51 8.77
C THR A 52 6.59 -0.69 7.32
N PHE A 53 7.79 -1.22 7.10
CA PHE A 53 8.37 -1.38 5.78
C PHE A 53 8.75 -2.84 5.57
N CYS A 54 8.25 -3.43 4.48
CA CYS A 54 8.53 -4.83 4.15
C CYS A 54 9.60 -4.89 3.05
N ASP A 55 10.68 -5.65 3.26
CA ASP A 55 11.69 -5.87 2.24
C ASP A 55 11.10 -6.66 1.06
N VAL A 56 11.07 -6.04 -0.11
CA VAL A 56 10.58 -6.65 -1.36
C VAL A 56 11.69 -6.78 -2.40
N SER A 57 12.96 -6.69 -2.01
CA SER A 57 14.11 -6.77 -2.92
C SER A 57 14.10 -8.06 -3.74
N ALA A 58 13.62 -9.16 -3.17
CA ALA A 58 13.51 -10.47 -3.84
C ALA A 58 12.19 -10.67 -4.62
N THR A 59 11.20 -9.78 -4.48
CA THR A 59 9.82 -9.99 -4.96
C THR A 59 9.26 -8.85 -5.81
N VAL A 60 9.92 -7.69 -5.88
CA VAL A 60 9.46 -6.50 -6.62
C VAL A 60 9.18 -6.81 -8.10
N GLU A 61 10.00 -7.63 -8.75
CA GLU A 61 9.79 -8.02 -10.15
C GLU A 61 8.54 -8.90 -10.32
N LYS A 62 8.16 -9.70 -9.31
CA LYS A 62 6.91 -10.48 -9.33
C LYS A 62 5.69 -9.55 -9.23
N LYS A 63 5.77 -8.51 -8.39
CA LYS A 63 4.72 -7.48 -8.29
C LYS A 63 4.52 -6.75 -9.61
N ILE A 64 5.60 -6.34 -10.26
CA ILE A 64 5.54 -5.63 -11.55
C ILE A 64 4.86 -6.51 -12.60
N LYS A 65 5.29 -7.77 -12.75
CA LYS A 65 4.65 -8.74 -13.65
C LYS A 65 3.18 -8.97 -13.32
N ALA A 66 2.82 -9.04 -12.05
CA ALA A 66 1.43 -9.17 -11.64
C ALA A 66 0.58 -7.94 -12.05
N MET A 67 1.13 -6.73 -11.95
CA MET A 67 0.45 -5.51 -12.42
C MET A 67 0.25 -5.51 -13.94
N GLU A 68 1.23 -5.99 -14.70
CA GLU A 68 1.16 -6.06 -16.17
C GLU A 68 0.03 -6.97 -16.68
N MET A 69 -0.38 -7.97 -15.89
CA MET A 69 -1.52 -8.85 -16.24
C MET A 69 -2.87 -8.11 -16.28
N TYR A 70 -2.99 -6.95 -15.63
CA TYR A 70 -4.18 -6.12 -15.69
C TYR A 70 -4.08 -5.17 -16.88
N GLU A 71 -4.24 -5.67 -18.11
CA GLU A 71 -4.04 -4.90 -19.36
C GLU A 71 -4.78 -3.55 -19.37
N GLY A 72 -6.00 -3.51 -18.82
CA GLY A 72 -6.81 -2.29 -18.70
C GLY A 72 -6.35 -1.29 -17.64
N GLU A 73 -5.51 -1.71 -16.69
CA GLU A 73 -5.02 -0.88 -15.57
C GLU A 73 -3.51 -0.59 -15.65
N ALA A 74 -2.75 -1.44 -16.34
CA ALA A 74 -1.36 -1.23 -16.67
C ALA A 74 -1.22 0.01 -17.57
N ARG A 75 -0.17 0.80 -17.32
CA ARG A 75 0.05 2.08 -17.99
C ARG A 75 1.52 2.26 -18.28
N LYS A 76 1.84 2.99 -19.35
CA LYS A 76 3.21 3.40 -19.65
C LYS A 76 3.67 4.50 -18.69
N PHE A 77 4.97 4.57 -18.44
CA PHE A 77 5.57 5.72 -17.77
C PHE A 77 5.17 7.03 -18.50
N PRO A 78 4.85 8.14 -17.80
CA PRO A 78 5.09 8.45 -16.38
C PRO A 78 3.97 8.07 -15.41
N HIS A 79 3.02 7.23 -15.82
CA HIS A 79 1.90 6.88 -14.93
C HIS A 79 2.39 6.14 -13.67
N PRO A 80 1.80 6.38 -12.47
CA PRO A 80 2.25 5.76 -11.23
C PRO A 80 2.16 4.23 -11.14
N ARG A 81 1.44 3.61 -12.09
CA ARG A 81 1.28 2.15 -12.24
C ARG A 81 2.20 1.53 -13.30
N SER A 82 3.04 2.34 -13.94
CA SER A 82 4.07 1.83 -14.85
C SER A 82 5.10 0.99 -14.10
N ALA A 83 5.70 0.02 -14.80
CA ALA A 83 6.74 -0.84 -14.23
C ALA A 83 7.88 0.00 -13.64
N GLU A 84 8.29 1.05 -14.35
CA GLU A 84 9.32 1.99 -13.93
C GLU A 84 8.92 2.75 -12.66
N ALA A 85 7.68 3.26 -12.58
CA ALA A 85 7.20 3.98 -11.39
C ALA A 85 7.04 3.06 -10.18
N LEU A 86 6.59 1.82 -10.38
CA LEU A 86 6.49 0.81 -9.31
C LEU A 86 7.86 0.47 -8.74
N LYS A 87 8.85 0.25 -9.61
CA LYS A 87 10.23 -0.01 -9.22
C LYS A 87 10.85 1.16 -8.48
N ALA A 88 10.69 2.38 -9.00
CA ALA A 88 11.18 3.60 -8.38
C ALA A 88 10.56 3.84 -6.99
N THR A 89 9.26 3.56 -6.84
CA THR A 89 8.56 3.69 -5.55
C THR A 89 9.10 2.70 -4.52
N ALA A 90 9.32 1.44 -4.93
CA ALA A 90 9.89 0.44 -4.05
C ALA A 90 11.32 0.82 -3.62
N GLN A 91 12.14 1.34 -4.52
CA GLN A 91 13.49 1.84 -4.21
C GLN A 91 13.46 3.05 -3.27
N TYR A 92 12.54 4.00 -3.49
CA TYR A 92 12.36 5.16 -2.61
C TYR A 92 12.05 4.71 -1.18
N TRP A 93 11.05 3.85 -1.00
CA TRP A 93 10.71 3.35 0.33
C TRP A 93 11.79 2.44 0.91
N GLY A 94 12.51 1.71 0.08
CA GLY A 94 13.72 1.01 0.48
C GLY A 94 14.72 1.96 1.12
N SER A 95 15.05 3.07 0.45
CA SER A 95 16.00 4.06 0.96
C SER A 95 15.55 4.71 2.27
N VAL A 96 14.24 4.93 2.45
CA VAL A 96 13.65 5.45 3.69
C VAL A 96 13.83 4.47 4.86
N ALA A 97 13.83 3.16 4.58
CA ALA A 97 13.88 2.10 5.58
C ALA A 97 15.25 1.40 5.70
N GLY A 98 16.27 1.84 4.97
CA GLY A 98 17.59 1.19 4.94
C GLY A 98 17.61 -0.17 4.20
N LEU A 99 16.70 -0.37 3.24
CA LEU A 99 16.56 -1.58 2.41
C LEU A 99 16.81 -1.24 0.93
N ALA A 100 17.12 -2.24 0.10
CA ALA A 100 17.30 -2.01 -1.34
C ALA A 100 15.97 -1.71 -2.06
N ALA A 101 14.88 -2.35 -1.63
CA ALA A 101 13.52 -2.05 -2.05
C ALA A 101 12.52 -2.42 -0.95
N ALA A 102 11.52 -1.58 -0.69
CA ALA A 102 10.51 -1.83 0.32
C ALA A 102 9.09 -1.46 -0.13
N GLU A 103 8.11 -2.15 0.44
CA GLU A 103 6.71 -1.71 0.43
C GLU A 103 6.34 -1.04 1.76
N PRO A 104 5.75 0.15 1.73
CA PRO A 104 5.30 0.84 2.93
C PRO A 104 3.92 0.34 3.38
N PHE A 105 3.78 0.12 4.67
CA PHE A 105 2.53 -0.18 5.35
C PHE A 105 2.35 0.76 6.54
N GLN A 106 1.10 1.06 6.85
CA GLN A 106 0.70 1.77 8.06
C GLN A 106 0.08 0.78 9.03
N LEU A 107 0.67 0.63 10.21
CA LEU A 107 0.07 -0.17 11.27
C LEU A 107 -1.15 0.57 11.82
N ILE A 108 -2.32 -0.06 11.74
CA ILE A 108 -3.58 0.50 12.24
C ILE A 108 -3.90 -0.06 13.63
N ARG A 109 -3.67 -1.35 13.82
CA ARG A 109 -3.87 -2.04 15.10
C ARG A 109 -3.01 -3.29 15.16
N GLU A 110 -2.38 -3.51 16.30
CA GLU A 110 -1.75 -4.77 16.70
C GLU A 110 -2.27 -5.20 18.08
N VAL A 111 -2.41 -6.50 18.31
CA VAL A 111 -2.72 -7.11 19.60
C VAL A 111 -1.68 -8.21 19.84
N CYS A 112 -0.70 -7.90 20.68
CA CYS A 112 0.38 -8.79 21.10
C CYS A 112 0.06 -9.48 22.42
#